data_AF-A0A955LS54-F1
#
_entry.id   AF-A0A955LS54-F1
#
_cell.length_a   1.000
_cell.length_b   1.000
_cell.length_c   1.000
_cell.angle_alpha   90.00
_cell.angle_beta   90.00
_cell.angle_gamma   90.00
#
_symmetry.space_group_name_H-M   'P 1'
#
loop_
_entity.id
_entity.type
_entity.pdbx_description
1 polymer ?
#
loop_
_entity_poly.entity_id
_entity_poly.type
_entity_poly.pdbx_seq_one_letter_code
_entity_poly.pdbx_strand_id
1 'polypeptide(L)'
;MVEIRRIYRLPHARSEPHHILDGLTATNKLLASILAIGIAFGVLWGVIAGGEAMQTAKREAITLSLIRSVTTALDTYFSANNRYPPALMTLLESGERNPPYVSPRTLEFPGYAFDYGATPGGYVLRLAPADTRGLYFYVDQSGVIRGKRGSPAEVGSPEWRR
;
A
#
# COMPACT_ATOMS: atom_id res chain seq x y z
N MET A 1 61.65 -65.92 11.67
CA MET A 1 60.52 -65.12 12.19
C MET A 1 60.99 -63.67 12.17
N VAL A 2 60.23 -62.80 11.51
CA VAL A 2 60.60 -61.49 10.94
C VAL A 2 60.55 -60.38 11.99
N GLU A 3 61.51 -59.45 12.02
CA GLU A 3 61.23 -58.00 11.88
C GLU A 3 62.49 -57.14 11.71
N ILE A 4 62.54 -56.43 10.58
CA ILE A 4 63.46 -55.34 10.25
C ILE A 4 62.83 -54.05 10.78
N ARG A 5 63.54 -53.26 11.58
CA ARG A 5 63.20 -51.83 11.76
C ARG A 5 64.42 -50.93 11.67
N ARG A 6 64.46 -50.23 10.55
CA ARG A 6 65.31 -49.08 10.23
C ARG A 6 64.45 -47.84 10.50
N ILE A 7 64.87 -46.97 11.42
CA ILE A 7 64.21 -45.67 11.64
C ILE A 7 65.23 -44.58 11.31
N TYR A 8 65.08 -43.98 10.13
CA TYR A 8 65.67 -42.69 9.80
C TYR A 8 64.83 -41.60 10.48
N ARG A 9 65.49 -40.68 11.20
CA ARG A 9 64.86 -39.50 11.80
C ARG A 9 65.46 -38.27 11.12
N LEU A 10 64.63 -37.55 10.37
CA LEU A 10 64.91 -36.26 9.74
C LEU A 10 63.58 -35.46 9.71
N PRO A 11 63.61 -34.12 9.56
CA PRO A 11 63.47 -33.13 10.62
C PRO A 11 62.07 -32.49 10.66
N HIS A 12 61.85 -31.66 11.68
CA HIS A 12 60.62 -30.89 11.91
C HIS A 12 60.15 -30.09 10.67
N ALA A 13 59.04 -30.51 10.08
CA ALA A 13 58.22 -29.68 9.21
C ALA A 13 57.34 -28.78 10.10
N ARG A 14 57.73 -27.51 10.23
CA ARG A 14 56.93 -26.44 10.81
C ARG A 14 55.89 -26.05 9.76
N SER A 15 54.62 -26.40 9.98
CA SER A 15 53.53 -25.95 9.12
C SER A 15 53.22 -24.48 9.41
N GLU A 16 53.65 -23.58 8.54
CA GLU A 16 53.14 -22.21 8.50
C GLU A 16 51.68 -22.24 8.02
N PRO A 17 50.74 -21.55 8.70
CA PRO A 17 49.43 -21.32 8.13
C PRO A 17 49.58 -20.31 6.99
N HIS A 18 49.43 -20.79 5.76
CA HIS A 18 49.32 -19.91 4.59
C HIS A 18 48.14 -18.96 4.77
N HIS A 19 48.47 -17.70 5.07
CA HIS A 19 47.60 -16.54 4.93
C HIS A 19 47.22 -16.38 3.45
N ILE A 20 46.15 -17.03 3.01
CA ILE A 20 45.60 -16.90 1.64
C ILE A 20 44.82 -15.57 1.46
N LEU A 21 44.73 -14.72 2.49
CA LEU A 21 43.88 -13.52 2.48
C LEU A 21 44.63 -12.17 2.31
N ASP A 22 45.96 -12.16 2.19
CA ASP A 22 46.72 -10.90 2.09
C ASP A 22 47.01 -10.45 0.64
N GLY A 23 46.37 -11.08 -0.35
CA GLY A 23 46.56 -10.81 -1.77
C GLY A 23 45.51 -9.92 -2.46
N LEU A 24 44.67 -9.19 -1.72
CA LEU A 24 43.74 -8.22 -2.32
C LEU A 24 44.34 -6.81 -2.21
N THR A 25 44.97 -6.37 -3.29
CA THR A 25 45.45 -4.99 -3.48
C THR A 25 44.36 -4.00 -3.08
N ALA A 26 44.75 -2.88 -2.48
CA ALA A 26 43.83 -1.87 -1.92
C ALA A 26 42.70 -1.47 -2.88
N THR A 27 42.96 -1.52 -4.18
CA THR A 27 42.01 -1.29 -5.28
C THR A 27 40.82 -2.26 -5.28
N ASN A 28 41.02 -3.55 -5.00
CA ASN A 28 39.95 -4.55 -4.98
C ASN A 28 39.08 -4.42 -3.72
N LYS A 29 39.66 -4.02 -2.60
CA LYS A 29 38.91 -3.71 -1.36
C LYS A 29 38.02 -2.47 -1.56
N LEU A 30 38.52 -1.47 -2.27
CA LEU A 30 37.80 -0.24 -2.60
C LEU A 30 36.63 -0.50 -3.56
N LEU A 31 36.84 -1.32 -4.59
CA LEU A 31 35.77 -1.75 -5.52
C LEU A 31 34.69 -2.59 -4.82
N ALA A 32 35.07 -3.53 -3.94
CA ALA A 32 34.11 -4.31 -3.17
C ALA A 32 33.27 -3.44 -2.21
N SER A 33 33.88 -2.40 -1.64
CA SER A 33 33.22 -1.44 -0.75
C SER A 33 32.20 -0.58 -1.50
N ILE A 34 32.56 -0.07 -2.69
CA ILE A 34 31.65 0.71 -3.54
C ILE A 34 30.46 -0.14 -3.98
N LEU A 35 30.69 -1.40 -4.38
CA LEU A 35 29.62 -2.32 -4.76
C LEU A 35 28.66 -2.62 -3.59
N ALA A 36 29.20 -2.87 -2.40
CA ALA A 36 28.40 -3.13 -1.20
C ALA A 36 27.54 -1.91 -0.79
N ILE A 37 28.10 -0.70 -0.90
CA ILE A 37 27.36 0.54 -0.66
C ILE A 37 26.23 0.71 -1.69
N GLY A 38 26.50 0.49 -2.98
CA GLY A 38 25.48 0.57 -4.02
C GLY A 38 24.31 -0.40 -3.81
N ILE A 39 24.59 -1.65 -3.41
CA ILE A 39 23.56 -2.65 -3.08
C ILE A 39 22.77 -2.23 -1.84
N ALA A 40 23.44 -1.74 -0.79
CA ALA A 40 22.77 -1.27 0.43
C ALA A 40 21.82 -0.09 0.15
N PHE A 41 22.23 0.86 -0.70
CA PHE A 41 21.36 1.96 -1.12
C PHE A 41 20.17 1.49 -1.97
N GLY A 42 20.37 0.55 -2.90
CA GLY A 42 19.29 -0.02 -3.70
C GLY A 42 18.25 -0.78 -2.88
N VAL A 43 18.69 -1.57 -1.90
CA VAL A 43 17.82 -2.29 -0.97
C VAL A 43 17.06 -1.32 -0.07
N LEU A 44 17.74 -0.32 0.50
CA LEU A 44 17.11 0.68 1.35
C LEU A 44 16.05 1.48 0.59
N TRP A 45 16.35 1.89 -0.65
CA TRP A 45 15.39 2.61 -1.49
C TRP A 45 14.19 1.73 -1.88
N GLY A 46 14.42 0.45 -2.20
CA GLY A 46 13.35 -0.51 -2.49
C GLY A 46 12.42 -0.78 -1.30
N VAL A 47 12.96 -0.85 -0.08
CA VAL A 47 12.16 -1.05 1.15
C VAL A 47 11.32 0.18 1.47
N ILE A 48 11.88 1.39 1.34
CA ILE A 48 11.13 2.64 1.59
C ILE A 48 10.04 2.84 0.54
N ALA A 49 10.37 2.70 -0.75
CA ALA A 49 9.40 2.85 -1.84
C ALA A 49 8.29 1.78 -1.78
N GLY A 50 8.63 0.55 -1.41
CA GLY A 50 7.66 -0.54 -1.24
C GLY A 50 6.72 -0.31 -0.06
N GLY A 51 7.21 0.25 1.04
CA GLY A 51 6.40 0.58 2.21
C GLY A 51 5.32 1.62 1.91
N GLU A 52 5.67 2.68 1.19
CA GLU A 52 4.71 3.73 0.82
C GLU A 52 3.63 3.22 -0.15
N ALA A 53 4.01 2.47 -1.18
CA ALA A 53 3.07 1.88 -2.13
C ALA A 53 2.07 0.93 -1.45
N MET A 54 2.55 0.13 -0.49
CA MET A 54 1.71 -0.79 0.28
C MET A 54 0.72 -0.06 1.20
N GLN A 55 1.10 1.08 1.78
CA GLN A 55 0.19 1.90 2.57
C GLN A 55 -0.88 2.56 1.70
N THR A 56 -0.51 3.07 0.51
CA THR A 56 -1.48 3.61 -0.45
C THR A 56 -2.49 2.54 -0.87
N ALA A 57 -2.03 1.32 -1.21
CA ALA A 57 -2.93 0.21 -1.57
C ALA A 57 -3.89 -0.18 -0.44
N LYS A 58 -3.41 -0.22 0.82
CA LYS A 58 -4.27 -0.47 1.99
C LYS A 58 -5.33 0.60 2.16
N ARG A 59 -4.97 1.88 2.02
CA ARG A 59 -5.91 3.00 2.09
C ARG A 59 -6.96 2.90 0.99
N GLU A 60 -6.54 2.68 -0.26
CA GLU A 60 -7.45 2.47 -1.40
C GLU A 60 -8.43 1.31 -1.15
N ALA A 61 -7.95 0.19 -0.60
CA ALA A 61 -8.81 -0.96 -0.28
C ALA A 61 -9.85 -0.65 0.81
N ILE A 62 -9.47 0.07 1.86
CA ILE A 62 -10.40 0.51 2.91
C ILE A 62 -11.42 1.47 2.31
N THR A 63 -10.97 2.46 1.53
CA THR A 63 -11.84 3.45 0.88
C THR A 63 -12.91 2.79 0.01
N LEU A 64 -12.58 1.74 -0.74
CA LEU A 64 -13.57 1.00 -1.53
C LEU A 64 -14.65 0.33 -0.67
N SER A 65 -14.28 -0.16 0.52
CA SER A 65 -15.25 -0.69 1.47
C SER A 65 -16.15 0.41 2.02
N LEU A 66 -15.59 1.59 2.30
CA LEU A 66 -16.35 2.76 2.77
C LEU A 66 -17.32 3.27 1.70
N ILE A 67 -16.88 3.35 0.44
CA ILE A 67 -17.73 3.70 -0.70
C ILE A 67 -18.96 2.78 -0.72
N ARG A 68 -18.76 1.46 -0.69
CA ARG A 68 -19.86 0.48 -0.70
C ARG A 68 -20.80 0.63 0.50
N SER A 69 -20.26 0.91 1.68
CA SER A 69 -21.07 1.17 2.86
C SER A 69 -21.93 2.42 2.69
N VAL A 70 -21.36 3.50 2.14
CA VAL A 70 -22.08 4.76 1.91
C VAL A 70 -23.14 4.60 0.82
N THR A 71 -22.83 3.95 -0.31
CA THR A 71 -23.82 3.71 -1.38
C THR A 71 -24.99 2.87 -0.88
N THR A 72 -24.71 1.83 -0.08
CA THR A 72 -25.76 1.01 0.56
C THR A 72 -26.64 1.84 1.51
N ALA A 73 -26.03 2.74 2.29
CA ALA A 73 -26.76 3.65 3.17
C ALA A 73 -27.65 4.62 2.39
N LEU A 74 -27.16 5.16 1.26
CA LEU A 74 -27.92 6.03 0.35
C LEU A 74 -29.13 5.31 -0.24
N ASP A 75 -28.96 4.08 -0.72
CA ASP A 75 -30.06 3.28 -1.29
C ASP A 75 -31.11 2.92 -0.24
N THR A 76 -30.66 2.62 0.98
CA THR A 76 -31.57 2.34 2.11
C THR A 76 -32.34 3.60 2.51
N TYR A 77 -31.70 4.77 2.52
CA TYR A 77 -32.36 6.05 2.77
C TYR A 77 -33.38 6.36 1.69
N PHE A 78 -33.01 6.20 0.41
CA PHE A 78 -33.92 6.39 -0.72
C PHE A 78 -35.14 5.48 -0.64
N SER A 79 -34.94 4.20 -0.29
CA SER A 79 -36.04 3.24 -0.14
C SER A 79 -37.03 3.64 0.96
N ALA A 80 -36.57 4.34 2.00
CA ALA A 80 -37.43 4.79 3.10
C ALA A 80 -38.11 6.15 2.83
N ASN A 81 -37.43 7.06 2.13
CA ASN A 81 -37.85 8.46 2.00
C ASN A 81 -38.28 8.84 0.58
N ASN A 82 -38.10 7.96 -0.39
CA ASN A 82 -38.29 8.18 -1.83
C ASN A 82 -37.48 9.37 -2.38
N ARG A 83 -36.35 9.68 -1.73
CA ARG A 83 -35.39 10.75 -2.10
C ARG A 83 -34.02 10.44 -1.51
N TYR A 84 -32.96 10.92 -2.16
CA TYR A 84 -31.60 10.87 -1.60
C TYR A 84 -31.43 11.96 -0.52
N PRO A 85 -30.56 11.76 0.48
CA PRO A 85 -30.35 12.74 1.53
C PRO A 85 -29.71 14.02 0.96
N PRO A 86 -30.01 15.22 1.50
CA PRO A 86 -29.41 16.45 1.01
C PRO A 86 -27.91 16.56 1.35
N ALA A 87 -27.44 15.84 2.37
CA ALA A 87 -26.04 15.81 2.79
C ALA A 87 -25.67 14.43 3.35
N LEU A 88 -24.38 14.06 3.30
CA LEU A 88 -23.91 12.82 3.92
C LEU A 88 -24.12 12.78 5.43
N MET A 89 -24.07 13.92 6.12
CA MET A 89 -24.33 13.98 7.57
C MET A 89 -25.74 13.51 7.93
N THR A 90 -26.72 13.63 7.03
CA THR A 90 -28.08 13.09 7.23
C THR A 90 -28.11 11.57 7.37
N LEU A 91 -27.09 10.86 6.86
CA LEU A 91 -26.97 9.40 7.07
C LEU A 91 -26.47 9.04 8.48
N LEU A 92 -25.80 9.98 9.16
CA LEU A 92 -25.36 9.88 10.55
C LEU A 92 -26.44 10.34 11.53
N GLU A 93 -27.12 11.42 11.16
CA GLU A 93 -28.22 12.01 11.90
C GLU A 93 -29.46 11.14 11.70
N SER A 94 -29.52 10.07 12.48
CA SER A 94 -30.69 9.23 12.70
C SER A 94 -31.84 10.02 13.35
N GLY A 95 -32.39 11.02 12.68
CA GLY A 95 -33.62 11.69 13.13
C GLY A 95 -34.80 10.73 13.21
N GLU A 96 -34.78 9.62 12.43
CA GLU A 96 -35.92 8.70 12.29
C GLU A 96 -35.58 7.21 12.48
N ARG A 97 -34.31 6.80 12.58
CA ARG A 97 -33.91 5.37 12.59
C ARG A 97 -32.77 5.04 13.55
N ASN A 98 -33.01 4.19 14.54
CA ASN A 98 -31.97 3.64 15.42
C ASN A 98 -31.79 2.14 15.11
N PRO A 99 -30.62 1.67 14.63
CA PRO A 99 -29.35 2.39 14.45
C PRO A 99 -29.26 3.27 13.17
N PRO A 100 -28.29 4.20 13.10
CA PRO A 100 -28.04 5.07 11.92
C PRO A 100 -27.66 4.27 10.68
N TYR A 101 -27.83 4.88 9.49
CA TYR A 101 -27.56 4.21 8.21
C TYR A 101 -26.08 3.94 7.97
N VAL A 102 -25.18 4.75 8.54
CA VAL A 102 -23.74 4.55 8.45
C VAL A 102 -23.05 4.89 9.77
N SER A 103 -21.92 4.26 10.06
CA SER A 103 -21.10 4.58 11.24
C SER A 103 -20.45 5.97 11.08
N PRO A 104 -20.36 6.80 12.15
CA PRO A 104 -19.62 8.06 12.11
C PRO A 104 -18.19 7.92 11.61
N ARG A 105 -17.51 6.81 11.98
CA ARG A 105 -16.14 6.51 11.55
C ARG A 105 -15.98 6.33 10.03
N THR A 106 -17.07 6.08 9.31
CA THR A 106 -17.03 5.89 7.85
C THR A 106 -16.72 7.20 7.13
N LEU A 107 -17.21 8.33 7.64
CA LEU A 107 -17.03 9.65 7.03
C LEU A 107 -15.79 10.41 7.54
N GLU A 108 -15.18 9.93 8.63
CA GLU A 108 -13.98 10.52 9.25
C GLU A 108 -12.67 9.89 8.76
N PHE A 109 -12.67 9.11 7.68
CA PHE A 109 -11.46 8.40 7.24
C PHE A 109 -10.35 9.36 6.78
N PRO A 110 -9.21 9.46 7.49
CA PRO A 110 -8.21 10.51 7.27
C PRO A 110 -7.44 10.39 5.95
N GLY A 111 -7.65 9.31 5.18
CA GLY A 111 -7.00 9.09 3.90
C GLY A 111 -7.71 9.71 2.70
N TYR A 112 -8.99 10.08 2.84
CA TYR A 112 -9.83 10.53 1.72
C TYR A 112 -10.83 11.59 2.16
N ALA A 113 -10.99 12.64 1.35
CA ALA A 113 -12.04 13.62 1.49
C ALA A 113 -13.26 13.21 0.65
N PHE A 114 -14.44 13.22 1.27
CA PHE A 114 -15.72 12.91 0.62
C PHE A 114 -16.36 14.20 0.10
N ASP A 115 -16.77 14.19 -1.16
CA ASP A 115 -17.60 15.23 -1.80
C ASP A 115 -18.88 14.57 -2.30
N TYR A 116 -20.02 15.04 -1.79
CA TYR A 116 -21.33 14.47 -2.07
C TYR A 116 -22.28 15.54 -2.60
N GLY A 117 -23.00 15.20 -3.66
CA GLY A 117 -24.10 15.99 -4.16
C GLY A 117 -25.32 15.13 -4.47
N ALA A 118 -26.46 15.46 -3.86
CA ALA A 118 -27.75 14.97 -4.32
C ALA A 118 -28.13 15.65 -5.64
N THR A 119 -28.71 14.90 -6.56
CA THR A 119 -29.22 15.41 -7.83
C THR A 119 -30.70 15.04 -7.99
N PRO A 120 -31.47 15.70 -8.87
CA PRO A 120 -32.89 15.36 -9.07
C PRO A 120 -33.14 13.90 -9.48
N GLY A 121 -32.15 13.23 -10.07
CA GLY A 121 -32.26 11.84 -10.56
C GLY A 121 -31.36 10.84 -9.84
N GLY A 122 -30.69 11.21 -8.74
CA GLY A 122 -29.66 10.35 -8.15
C GLY A 122 -28.75 11.06 -7.16
N TYR A 123 -27.52 10.58 -7.07
CA TYR A 123 -26.46 11.21 -6.30
C TYR A 123 -25.13 11.08 -7.04
N VAL A 124 -24.19 11.94 -6.69
CA VAL A 124 -22.78 11.80 -7.05
C VAL A 124 -21.97 11.81 -5.78
N LEU A 125 -21.07 10.84 -5.67
CA LEU A 125 -20.10 10.75 -4.60
C LEU A 125 -18.69 10.70 -5.21
N ARG A 126 -17.88 11.68 -4.84
CA ARG A 126 -16.47 11.79 -5.22
C ARG A 126 -15.59 11.65 -4.00
N LEU A 127 -14.46 10.98 -4.16
CA LEU A 127 -13.48 10.88 -3.09
C LEU A 127 -12.12 11.30 -3.61
N ALA A 128 -11.52 12.27 -2.94
CA ALA A 128 -10.19 12.76 -3.25
C ALA A 128 -9.18 12.20 -2.23
N PRO A 129 -8.06 11.59 -2.66
CA PRO A 129 -7.03 11.14 -1.74
C PRO A 129 -6.38 12.34 -1.05
N ALA A 130 -6.01 12.18 0.22
CA ALA A 130 -5.28 13.20 0.96
C ALA A 130 -3.82 13.35 0.47
N ASP A 131 -3.30 12.35 -0.24
CA ASP A 131 -1.98 12.37 -0.87
C ASP A 131 -2.11 12.42 -2.40
N THR A 132 -1.06 12.92 -3.08
CA THR A 132 -1.05 13.03 -4.55
C THR A 132 -0.92 11.69 -5.26
N ARG A 133 -0.67 10.62 -4.50
CA ARG A 133 -0.38 9.30 -5.03
C ARG A 133 -1.64 8.47 -5.16
N GLY A 134 -2.64 8.60 -4.30
CA GLY A 134 -3.86 7.79 -4.32
C GLY A 134 -4.72 7.94 -5.57
N LEU A 135 -5.67 7.03 -5.74
CA LEU A 135 -6.72 7.11 -6.76
C LEU A 135 -7.80 8.08 -6.32
N TYR A 136 -8.25 8.96 -7.21
CA TYR A 136 -9.54 9.63 -7.06
C TYR A 136 -10.64 8.65 -7.43
N PHE A 137 -11.73 8.66 -6.67
CA PHE A 137 -12.90 7.81 -6.93
C PHE A 137 -14.12 8.64 -7.30
N TYR A 138 -14.95 8.05 -8.16
CA TYR A 138 -16.26 8.55 -8.53
C TYR A 138 -17.25 7.38 -8.47
N VAL A 139 -18.41 7.61 -7.89
CA VAL A 139 -19.55 6.70 -7.95
C VAL A 139 -20.85 7.52 -7.99
N ASP A 140 -21.84 7.03 -8.70
CA ASP A 140 -23.18 7.59 -8.76
C ASP A 140 -24.22 6.50 -8.47
N GLN A 141 -25.51 6.80 -8.66
CA GLN A 141 -26.61 5.87 -8.41
C GLN A 141 -26.55 4.56 -9.24
N SER A 142 -25.70 4.47 -10.27
CA SER A 142 -25.48 3.19 -10.97
C SER A 142 -24.69 2.17 -10.13
N GLY A 143 -24.02 2.63 -9.06
CA GLY A 143 -23.14 1.81 -8.24
C GLY A 143 -21.79 1.47 -8.88
N VAL A 144 -21.52 1.96 -10.10
CA VAL A 144 -20.24 1.73 -10.79
C VAL A 144 -19.16 2.63 -10.18
N ILE A 145 -18.17 1.99 -9.55
CA ILE A 145 -17.02 2.70 -8.99
C ILE A 145 -15.98 2.94 -10.10
N ARG A 146 -15.63 4.19 -10.32
CA ARG A 146 -14.61 4.63 -11.28
C ARG A 146 -13.42 5.21 -10.56
N GLY A 147 -12.22 4.98 -11.09
CA GLY A 147 -10.97 5.38 -10.47
C GLY A 147 -10.00 6.05 -11.45
N LYS A 148 -9.34 7.13 -11.04
CA LYS A 148 -8.31 7.82 -11.83
C LYS A 148 -7.19 8.35 -10.94
N ARG A 149 -5.93 8.22 -11.36
CA ARG A 149 -4.77 8.75 -10.61
C ARG A 149 -4.42 10.16 -11.09
N GLY A 150 -4.01 11.04 -10.18
CA GLY A 150 -3.48 12.38 -10.49
C GLY A 150 -4.51 13.47 -10.78
N SER A 151 -5.77 13.12 -11.05
CA SER A 151 -6.86 14.10 -11.21
C SER A 151 -8.19 13.51 -10.72
N PRO A 152 -9.19 14.35 -10.39
CA PRO A 152 -10.54 13.90 -10.05
C PRO A 152 -11.09 12.88 -11.06
N ALA A 153 -11.74 11.84 -10.52
CA ALA A 153 -12.46 10.87 -11.32
C ALA A 153 -13.86 11.40 -11.66
N GLU A 154 -14.35 10.99 -12.82
CA GLU A 154 -15.60 11.44 -13.44
C GLU A 154 -16.34 10.27 -14.07
N VAL A 155 -17.55 10.51 -14.59
CA VAL A 155 -18.38 9.48 -15.25
C VAL A 155 -17.67 8.78 -16.41
N GLY A 156 -16.76 9.46 -17.12
CA GLY A 156 -15.96 8.87 -18.20
C GLY A 156 -14.68 8.18 -17.73
N SER A 157 -14.36 8.20 -16.44
CA SER A 157 -13.14 7.57 -15.92
C SER A 157 -13.21 6.04 -15.98
N PRO A 158 -12.06 5.36 -16.06
CA PRO A 158 -12.01 3.90 -16.06
C PRO A 158 -12.77 3.31 -14.88
N GLU A 159 -13.53 2.25 -15.14
CA GLU A 159 -14.11 1.45 -14.08
C GLU A 159 -13.00 0.85 -13.25
N TRP A 160 -13.12 0.99 -11.94
CA TRP A 160 -12.19 0.33 -11.04
C TRP A 160 -12.49 -1.18 -11.07
N ARG A 161 -11.56 -1.95 -11.65
CA ARG A 161 -11.59 -3.41 -11.68
C ARG A 161 -10.34 -3.89 -10.94
N ARG A 162 -10.54 -4.83 -10.01
CA ARG A 162 -9.48 -5.40 -9.18
C ARG A 162 -8.66 -6.42 -9.94
#